data_AF-A0A818FTF6-F1
#
_entry.id   AF-A0A818FTF6-F1
#
_cell.length_a   1.000
_cell.length_b   1.000
_cell.length_c   1.000
_cell.angle_alpha   90.00
_cell.angle_beta   90.00
_cell.angle_gamma   90.00
#
_symmetry.space_group_name_H-M   'P 1'
#
loop_
_entity.id
_entity.type
_entity.pdbx_description
1 polymer ?
#
loop_
_entity_poly.entity_id
_entity_poly.type
_entity_poly.pdbx_seq_one_letter_code
_entity_poly.pdbx_strand_id
1 'polypeptide(L)'
;DISGPYDRNSTRWDELRQTVSIVVDVASVFDPNGVDIFFLNRQPMRNVKNAEQLIHVFAIPPAGPTPIVRILRQVLQEKQLEVQERKLLLLIATDGVPTDDSGQQDIKTLEHVLRHERNPINRIPVVIIACTDNTECIGYLNNWDKKIPNMDVVDDYRSERQEIHKVQGKNFPFSFGDYVVKTLMGSIDNWFDPLDERRVTGSRPPDQHAHRGKKKDKCSIS
;
A
#
# COMPACT_ATOMS: atom_id res chain seq x y z
N ASP A 1 -22.56 -7.40 15.71
CA ASP A 1 -21.33 -8.05 16.15
C ASP A 1 -20.19 -7.80 15.19
N ILE A 2 -19.34 -6.83 15.52
CA ILE A 2 -18.07 -6.62 14.82
C ILE A 2 -17.08 -7.53 15.55
N SER A 3 -16.78 -8.68 14.94
CA SER A 3 -15.68 -9.54 15.34
C SER A 3 -14.42 -8.69 15.55
N GLY A 4 -13.79 -8.79 16.71
CA GLY A 4 -12.53 -8.08 16.97
C GLY A 4 -11.44 -8.51 15.97
N PRO A 5 -10.34 -7.73 15.82
CA PRO A 5 -9.25 -7.98 14.87
C PRO A 5 -8.44 -9.28 15.14
N TYR A 6 -8.94 -10.13 16.03
CA TYR A 6 -8.31 -11.35 16.53
C TYR A 6 -9.15 -12.60 16.31
N ASP A 7 -10.30 -12.48 15.63
CA ASP A 7 -11.15 -13.65 15.44
C ASP A 7 -10.44 -14.65 14.55
N ARG A 8 -10.20 -15.87 15.05
CA ARG A 8 -9.52 -16.93 14.29
C ARG A 8 -10.27 -17.31 13.02
N ASN A 9 -11.51 -16.86 12.88
CA ASN A 9 -12.41 -17.14 11.77
C ASN A 9 -12.53 -16.00 10.75
N SER A 10 -11.72 -14.93 10.83
CA SER A 10 -11.72 -13.88 9.80
C SER A 10 -11.25 -14.44 8.46
N THR A 11 -12.05 -14.24 7.41
CA THR A 11 -11.61 -14.52 6.04
C THR A 11 -10.61 -13.47 5.58
N ARG A 12 -9.80 -13.74 4.54
CA ARG A 12 -8.97 -12.69 3.92
C ARG A 12 -9.77 -11.50 3.41
N TRP A 13 -10.99 -11.77 2.94
CA TRP A 13 -11.92 -10.73 2.54
C TRP A 13 -12.30 -9.83 3.72
N ASP A 14 -12.51 -10.40 4.90
CA ASP A 14 -12.77 -9.63 6.12
C ASP A 14 -11.55 -8.81 6.56
N GLU A 15 -10.35 -9.40 6.51
CA GLU A 15 -9.12 -8.70 6.86
C GLU A 15 -8.84 -7.55 5.88
N LEU A 16 -9.01 -7.77 4.57
CA LEU A 16 -8.92 -6.71 3.56
C LEU A 16 -9.95 -5.60 3.82
N ARG A 17 -11.22 -5.96 4.04
CA ARG A 17 -12.28 -5.00 4.36
C ARG A 17 -11.91 -4.15 5.57
N GLN A 18 -11.40 -4.77 6.63
CA GLN A 18 -11.00 -4.08 7.84
C GLN A 18 -9.80 -3.15 7.60
N THR A 19 -8.75 -3.64 6.93
CA THR A 19 -7.56 -2.85 6.59
C THR A 19 -7.94 -1.64 5.74
N VAL A 20 -8.73 -1.81 4.68
CA VAL A 20 -9.18 -0.72 3.81
C VAL A 20 -10.04 0.29 4.59
N SER A 21 -10.92 -0.18 5.47
CA SER A 21 -11.75 0.71 6.31
C SER A 21 -10.89 1.63 7.18
N ILE A 22 -9.89 1.05 7.86
CA ILE A 22 -8.99 1.81 8.73
C ILE A 22 -8.09 2.74 7.91
N VAL A 23 -7.57 2.26 6.77
CA VAL A 23 -6.79 3.08 5.84
C VAL A 23 -7.59 4.30 5.38
N VAL A 24 -8.87 4.14 5.02
CA VAL A 24 -9.72 5.26 4.60
C VAL A 24 -9.92 6.27 5.73
N ASP A 25 -10.23 5.81 6.95
CA ASP A 25 -10.39 6.71 8.10
C ASP A 25 -9.09 7.48 8.39
N VAL A 26 -7.94 6.78 8.40
CA VAL A 26 -6.63 7.40 8.66
C VAL A 26 -6.24 8.35 7.52
N ALA A 27 -6.35 7.94 6.26
CA ALA A 27 -5.98 8.76 5.11
C ALA A 27 -6.84 10.03 4.99
N SER A 28 -8.12 9.95 5.36
CA SER A 28 -9.05 11.10 5.34
C SER A 28 -8.72 12.15 6.40
N VAL A 29 -7.91 11.82 7.41
CA VAL A 29 -7.34 12.82 8.34
C VAL A 29 -6.28 13.68 7.64
N PHE A 30 -5.54 13.10 6.69
CA PHE A 30 -4.46 13.79 5.97
C PHE A 30 -4.93 14.50 4.71
N ASP A 31 -6.02 14.03 4.09
CA ASP A 31 -6.63 14.66 2.92
C ASP A 31 -8.12 14.94 3.16
N PRO A 32 -8.54 16.21 3.31
CA PRO A 32 -9.94 16.57 3.53
C PRO A 32 -10.85 16.25 2.33
N ASN A 33 -10.28 15.98 1.15
CA ASN A 33 -11.04 15.49 -0.01
C ASN A 33 -11.37 13.99 0.13
N GLY A 34 -10.67 13.26 0.99
CA GLY A 34 -10.83 11.81 1.17
C GLY A 34 -9.97 11.00 0.20
N VAL A 35 -10.34 9.74 0.03
CA VAL A 35 -9.63 8.76 -0.80
C VAL A 35 -10.52 8.30 -1.96
N ASP A 36 -9.91 8.07 -3.11
CA ASP A 36 -10.57 7.46 -4.25
C ASP A 36 -10.33 5.95 -4.28
N ILE A 37 -11.40 5.18 -4.45
CA ILE A 37 -11.36 3.71 -4.51
C ILE A 37 -11.75 3.28 -5.91
N PHE A 38 -10.78 2.67 -6.61
CA PHE A 38 -11.01 2.07 -7.91
C PHE A 38 -11.20 0.57 -7.73
N PHE A 39 -12.22 0.01 -8.37
CA PHE A 39 -12.43 -1.42 -8.41
C PHE A 39 -12.06 -1.97 -9.77
N LEU A 40 -11.69 -3.25 -9.81
CA LEU A 40 -11.28 -3.89 -11.06
C LEU A 40 -12.44 -4.02 -12.07
N ASN A 41 -13.62 -4.40 -11.57
CA ASN A 41 -14.77 -4.79 -12.39
C ASN A 41 -16.07 -4.01 -12.05
N ARG A 42 -15.95 -2.84 -11.41
CA ARG A 42 -17.11 -1.95 -11.14
C ARG A 42 -16.67 -0.48 -11.11
N GLN A 43 -17.67 0.42 -11.14
CA GLN A 43 -17.42 1.86 -11.14
C GLN A 43 -16.70 2.32 -9.87
N PRO A 44 -15.77 3.28 -9.98
CA PRO A 44 -15.01 3.76 -8.84
C PRO A 44 -15.88 4.56 -7.87
N MET A 45 -15.44 4.64 -6.63
CA MET A 45 -15.94 5.58 -5.64
C MET A 45 -14.93 6.70 -5.45
N ARG A 46 -15.44 7.94 -5.36
CA ARG A 46 -14.63 9.14 -5.24
C ARG A 46 -14.86 9.82 -3.91
N ASN A 47 -13.83 10.49 -3.41
CA ASN A 47 -13.90 11.32 -2.21
C ASN A 47 -14.52 10.57 -1.01
N VAL A 48 -14.08 9.33 -0.78
CA VAL A 48 -14.50 8.53 0.38
C VAL A 48 -13.79 9.08 1.62
N LYS A 49 -14.56 9.50 2.62
CA LYS A 49 -14.07 10.23 3.80
C LYS A 49 -14.12 9.42 5.09
N ASN A 50 -14.82 8.29 5.10
CA ASN A 50 -14.89 7.40 6.25
C ASN A 50 -15.27 5.98 5.84
N ALA A 51 -15.00 5.03 6.74
CA ALA A 51 -15.28 3.62 6.57
C ALA A 51 -16.77 3.28 6.43
N GLU A 52 -17.68 4.09 6.98
CA GLU A 52 -19.13 3.81 6.91
C GLU A 52 -19.62 3.79 5.45
N GLN A 53 -19.03 4.62 4.59
CA GLN A 53 -19.32 4.65 3.15
C GLN A 53 -18.95 3.34 2.43
N LEU A 54 -18.14 2.47 3.04
CA LEU A 54 -17.70 1.22 2.45
C LEU A 54 -18.57 0.02 2.80
N ILE A 55 -19.48 0.15 3.77
CA ILE A 55 -20.27 -0.99 4.29
C ILE A 55 -21.01 -1.72 3.14
N HIS A 56 -21.72 -0.97 2.30
CA HIS A 56 -22.47 -1.55 1.18
C HIS A 56 -21.58 -2.06 0.04
N VAL A 57 -20.37 -1.52 -0.06
CA VAL A 57 -19.41 -1.81 -1.12
C VAL A 57 -18.81 -3.20 -0.94
N PHE A 58 -18.52 -3.55 0.32
CA PHE A 58 -18.00 -4.85 0.70
C PHE A 58 -19.09 -5.93 0.83
N ALA A 59 -20.38 -5.55 0.78
CA ALA A 59 -21.48 -6.51 0.71
C ALA A 59 -21.57 -7.20 -0.66
N ILE A 60 -20.96 -6.62 -1.70
CA ILE A 60 -20.86 -7.21 -3.04
C ILE A 60 -19.46 -7.82 -3.17
N PRO A 61 -19.33 -9.16 -3.28
CA PRO A 61 -18.04 -9.81 -3.43
C PRO A 61 -17.38 -9.47 -4.77
N PRO A 62 -16.05 -9.58 -4.88
CA PRO A 62 -15.35 -9.40 -6.14
C PRO A 62 -15.73 -10.53 -7.11
N ALA A 63 -15.77 -10.20 -8.41
CA ALA A 63 -16.05 -11.15 -9.48
C ALA A 63 -15.41 -10.68 -10.79
N GLY A 64 -15.13 -11.62 -11.70
CA GLY A 64 -14.56 -11.32 -13.02
C GLY A 64 -13.03 -11.43 -13.09
N PRO A 65 -12.41 -10.93 -14.18
CA PRO A 65 -10.96 -10.95 -14.37
C PRO A 65 -10.22 -10.03 -13.38
N THR A 66 -8.88 -10.00 -13.46
CA THR A 66 -8.01 -9.16 -12.61
C THR A 66 -7.28 -8.06 -13.42
N PRO A 67 -8.00 -7.11 -14.07
CA PRO A 67 -7.46 -6.10 -14.99
C PRO A 67 -6.71 -4.94 -14.30
N ILE A 68 -5.70 -5.26 -13.48
CA ILE A 68 -4.89 -4.28 -12.74
C ILE A 68 -4.24 -3.29 -13.69
N VAL A 69 -3.70 -3.75 -14.82
CA VAL A 69 -3.03 -2.90 -15.82
C VAL A 69 -3.96 -1.79 -16.34
N ARG A 70 -5.19 -2.16 -16.73
CA ARG A 70 -6.19 -1.22 -17.26
C ARG A 70 -6.55 -0.17 -16.21
N ILE A 71 -6.85 -0.61 -14.99
CA ILE A 71 -7.23 0.29 -13.90
C ILE A 71 -6.07 1.18 -13.46
N LEU A 72 -4.85 0.64 -13.37
CA LEU A 72 -3.68 1.41 -12.99
C LEU A 72 -3.40 2.53 -14.01
N ARG A 73 -3.45 2.23 -15.31
CA ARG A 73 -3.32 3.26 -16.36
C ARG A 73 -4.42 4.32 -16.26
N GLN A 74 -5.66 3.90 -16.01
CA GLN A 74 -6.76 4.84 -15.79
C GLN A 74 -6.47 5.77 -14.61
N VAL A 75 -6.03 5.24 -13.46
CA VAL A 75 -5.70 6.03 -12.27
C VAL A 75 -4.56 7.01 -12.56
N LEU A 76 -3.47 6.53 -13.18
CA LEU A 76 -2.30 7.35 -13.50
C LEU A 76 -2.67 8.51 -14.45
N GLN A 77 -3.54 8.26 -15.43
CA GLN A 77 -4.04 9.28 -16.34
C GLN A 77 -4.94 10.30 -15.61
N GLU A 78 -5.92 9.82 -14.84
CA GLU A 78 -6.86 10.69 -14.13
C GLU A 78 -6.16 11.57 -13.08
N LYS A 79 -5.11 11.04 -12.44
CA LYS A 79 -4.38 11.71 -11.35
C LYS A 79 -3.13 12.45 -11.81
N GLN A 80 -2.85 12.50 -13.10
CA GLN A 80 -1.61 13.07 -13.64
C GLN A 80 -1.35 14.52 -13.17
N LEU A 81 -2.40 15.36 -13.14
CA LEU A 81 -2.30 16.75 -12.68
C LEU A 81 -2.13 16.83 -11.15
N GLU A 82 -2.89 16.04 -10.39
CA GLU A 82 -2.79 16.00 -8.93
C GLU A 82 -1.39 15.60 -8.45
N VAL A 83 -0.76 14.66 -9.16
CA VAL A 83 0.60 14.20 -8.86
C VAL A 83 1.64 15.32 -9.01
N GLN A 84 1.39 16.36 -9.81
CA GLN A 84 2.31 17.51 -9.88
C GLN A 84 2.29 18.35 -8.60
N GLU A 85 1.12 18.46 -7.96
CA GLU A 85 0.92 19.29 -6.78
C GLU A 85 1.22 18.53 -5.48
N ARG A 86 0.78 17.27 -5.38
CA ARG A 86 0.96 16.43 -4.18
C ARG A 86 1.47 15.02 -4.53
N LYS A 87 1.85 14.24 -3.52
CA LYS A 87 2.18 12.81 -3.72
C LYS A 87 0.88 11.99 -3.78
N LEU A 88 0.91 10.90 -4.54
CA LEU A 88 -0.18 9.94 -4.67
C LEU A 88 0.29 8.58 -4.15
N LEU A 89 -0.17 8.18 -2.96
CA LEU A 89 0.03 6.81 -2.49
C LEU A 89 -0.98 5.89 -3.16
N LEU A 90 -0.50 4.91 -3.92
CA LEU A 90 -1.33 3.89 -4.57
C LEU A 90 -1.29 2.61 -3.73
N LEU A 91 -2.46 2.19 -3.23
CA LEU A 91 -2.63 0.90 -2.56
C LEU A 91 -3.36 -0.04 -3.51
N ILE A 92 -2.75 -1.17 -3.85
CA ILE A 92 -3.31 -2.17 -4.78
C ILE A 92 -3.53 -3.46 -4.01
N ALA A 93 -4.79 -3.76 -3.68
CA ALA A 93 -5.15 -5.04 -3.07
C ALA A 93 -5.51 -6.07 -4.15
N THR A 94 -4.87 -7.24 -4.11
CA THR A 94 -5.12 -8.33 -5.08
C THR A 94 -4.86 -9.70 -4.45
N ASP A 95 -5.63 -10.70 -4.83
CA ASP A 95 -5.49 -12.11 -4.40
C ASP A 95 -4.89 -13.02 -5.48
N GLY A 96 -4.55 -12.46 -6.64
CA GLY A 96 -4.13 -13.26 -7.79
C GLY A 96 -3.32 -12.52 -8.85
N VAL A 97 -3.02 -13.28 -9.89
CA VAL A 97 -2.24 -12.84 -11.05
C VAL A 97 -3.04 -11.80 -11.86
N PRO A 98 -2.43 -10.67 -12.27
CA PRO A 98 -3.09 -9.72 -13.17
C PRO A 98 -3.48 -10.40 -14.48
N THR A 99 -4.66 -10.08 -14.99
CA THR A 99 -5.12 -10.54 -16.30
C THR A 99 -5.56 -9.38 -17.18
N ASP A 100 -5.73 -9.61 -18.47
CA ASP A 100 -6.53 -8.73 -19.31
C ASP A 100 -8.05 -8.96 -19.08
N ASP A 101 -8.89 -8.22 -19.80
CA ASP A 101 -10.35 -8.36 -19.71
C ASP A 101 -10.87 -9.71 -20.27
N SER A 102 -10.02 -10.47 -20.98
CA SER A 102 -10.32 -11.83 -21.45
C SER A 102 -9.86 -12.93 -20.47
N GLY A 103 -9.21 -12.54 -19.36
CA GLY A 103 -8.69 -13.48 -18.35
C GLY A 103 -7.29 -14.01 -18.62
N GLN A 104 -6.58 -13.50 -19.63
CA GLN A 104 -5.22 -13.92 -19.94
C GLN A 104 -4.20 -13.22 -19.03
N GLN A 105 -3.27 -13.97 -18.45
CA GLN A 105 -2.28 -13.42 -17.52
C GLN A 105 -1.39 -12.34 -18.15
N ASP A 106 -1.18 -11.24 -17.43
CA ASP A 106 -0.47 -10.06 -17.93
C ASP A 106 0.51 -9.45 -16.89
N ILE A 107 1.32 -10.31 -16.28
CA ILE A 107 2.33 -9.91 -15.27
C ILE A 107 3.37 -8.95 -15.86
N LYS A 108 3.81 -9.20 -17.09
CA LYS A 108 4.88 -8.42 -17.73
C LYS A 108 4.46 -6.98 -18.01
N THR A 109 3.22 -6.76 -18.43
CA THR A 109 2.72 -5.41 -18.67
C THR A 109 2.51 -4.68 -17.35
N LEU A 110 2.04 -5.35 -16.29
CA LEU A 110 1.96 -4.74 -14.97
C LEU A 110 3.35 -4.27 -14.48
N GLU A 111 4.38 -5.10 -14.62
CA GLU A 111 5.75 -4.70 -14.29
C GLU A 111 6.18 -3.47 -15.10
N HIS A 112 5.91 -3.47 -16.41
CA HIS A 112 6.25 -2.37 -17.29
C HIS A 112 5.59 -1.06 -16.84
N VAL A 113 4.29 -1.08 -16.52
CA VAL A 113 3.56 0.10 -16.04
C VAL A 113 4.16 0.63 -14.74
N LEU A 114 4.43 -0.26 -13.76
CA LEU A 114 4.98 0.11 -12.46
C LEU A 114 6.40 0.71 -12.55
N ARG A 115 7.19 0.30 -13.54
CA ARG A 115 8.56 0.77 -13.75
C ARG A 115 8.67 2.01 -14.65
N HIS A 116 7.86 2.08 -15.70
CA HIS A 116 8.11 2.99 -16.82
C HIS A 116 6.97 3.97 -17.08
N GLU A 117 5.72 3.63 -16.78
CA GLU A 117 4.57 4.53 -16.97
C GLU A 117 4.22 5.30 -15.70
N ARG A 118 4.59 4.77 -14.52
CA ARG A 118 4.46 5.45 -13.22
C ARG A 118 5.44 6.63 -13.12
N ASN A 119 4.99 7.81 -13.53
CA ASN A 119 5.83 9.00 -13.65
C ASN A 119 5.17 10.26 -13.03
N PRO A 120 5.88 11.05 -12.21
CA PRO A 120 7.22 10.80 -11.67
C PRO A 120 7.21 9.76 -10.54
N ILE A 121 8.09 8.75 -10.67
CA ILE A 121 8.13 7.56 -9.80
C ILE A 121 8.33 7.89 -8.30
N ASN A 122 8.98 9.01 -7.98
CA ASN A 122 9.23 9.47 -6.60
C ASN A 122 8.03 10.17 -5.95
N ARG A 123 6.96 10.44 -6.71
CA ARG A 123 5.72 11.04 -6.21
C ARG A 123 4.55 10.06 -6.20
N ILE A 124 4.75 8.84 -6.70
CA ILE A 124 3.73 7.81 -6.77
C ILE A 124 4.24 6.53 -6.08
N PRO A 125 4.43 6.54 -4.75
CA PRO A 125 4.71 5.31 -4.00
C PRO A 125 3.56 4.30 -4.18
N VAL A 126 3.91 3.01 -4.28
CA VAL A 126 2.95 1.92 -4.50
C VAL A 126 3.10 0.89 -3.37
N VAL A 127 2.00 0.44 -2.81
CA VAL A 127 1.98 -0.73 -1.91
C VAL A 127 1.04 -1.76 -2.49
N ILE A 128 1.51 -2.99 -2.66
CA ILE A 128 0.67 -4.11 -3.07
C ILE A 128 0.29 -4.89 -1.81
N ILE A 129 -1.01 -5.00 -1.55
CA ILE A 129 -1.56 -5.76 -0.43
C ILE A 129 -1.97 -7.13 -0.97
N ALA A 130 -1.17 -8.14 -0.67
CA ALA A 130 -1.40 -9.51 -1.12
C ALA A 130 -2.50 -10.17 -0.27
N CYS A 131 -3.59 -10.54 -0.94
CA CYS A 131 -4.81 -11.05 -0.31
C CYS A 131 -4.97 -12.57 -0.54
N THR A 132 -3.90 -13.36 -0.45
CA THR A 132 -3.92 -14.81 -0.77
C THR A 132 -2.85 -15.62 -0.02
N ASP A 133 -3.05 -16.94 0.15
CA ASP A 133 -2.06 -17.94 0.61
C ASP A 133 -1.45 -18.67 -0.56
N ASN A 134 -2.01 -18.48 -1.75
CA ASN A 134 -1.46 -19.06 -2.94
C ASN A 134 -0.21 -18.28 -3.34
N THR A 135 0.91 -18.68 -2.72
CA THR A 135 2.24 -18.13 -2.98
C THR A 135 2.66 -18.28 -4.44
N GLU A 136 2.10 -19.24 -5.19
CA GLU A 136 2.36 -19.36 -6.64
C GLU A 136 1.73 -18.21 -7.41
N CYS A 137 0.52 -17.77 -7.01
CA CYS A 137 -0.18 -16.66 -7.67
C CYS A 137 0.48 -15.31 -7.42
N ILE A 138 1.19 -15.13 -6.31
CA ILE A 138 1.78 -13.83 -5.92
C ILE A 138 3.32 -13.84 -5.88
N GLY A 139 3.97 -14.97 -6.09
CA GLY A 139 5.43 -15.11 -5.95
C GLY A 139 6.25 -14.19 -6.86
N TYR A 140 5.64 -13.63 -7.91
CA TYR A 140 6.27 -12.60 -8.74
C TYR A 140 6.48 -11.28 -7.98
N LEU A 141 5.64 -10.96 -6.99
CA LEU A 141 5.70 -9.73 -6.20
C LEU A 141 6.97 -9.65 -5.34
N ASN A 142 7.40 -10.77 -4.76
CA ASN A 142 8.63 -10.84 -3.93
C ASN A 142 9.87 -10.37 -4.69
N ASN A 143 9.88 -10.54 -6.01
CA ASN A 143 10.98 -10.08 -6.86
C ASN A 143 10.89 -8.59 -7.22
N TRP A 144 9.69 -8.00 -7.15
CA TRP A 144 9.44 -6.62 -7.54
C TRP A 144 9.74 -5.65 -6.43
N ASP A 145 9.38 -6.01 -5.20
CA ASP A 145 9.68 -5.25 -3.99
C ASP A 145 11.14 -4.74 -3.96
N LYS A 146 12.09 -5.65 -4.22
CA LYS A 146 13.55 -5.35 -4.23
C LYS A 146 14.05 -4.56 -5.43
N LYS A 147 13.26 -4.49 -6.50
CA LYS A 147 13.73 -4.03 -7.83
C LYS A 147 12.98 -2.81 -8.33
N ILE A 148 11.79 -2.53 -7.83
CA ILE A 148 10.94 -1.42 -8.27
C ILE A 148 11.03 -0.32 -7.20
N PRO A 149 11.58 0.87 -7.52
CA PRO A 149 11.73 1.94 -6.53
C PRO A 149 10.39 2.40 -5.94
N ASN A 150 10.38 2.77 -4.65
CA ASN A 150 9.19 3.26 -3.93
C ASN A 150 7.98 2.31 -4.11
N MET A 151 8.25 1.02 -3.96
CA MET A 151 7.25 -0.03 -3.98
C MET A 151 7.48 -0.90 -2.75
N ASP A 152 6.40 -1.35 -2.15
CA ASP A 152 6.39 -2.30 -1.04
C ASP A 152 5.32 -3.37 -1.31
N VAL A 153 5.50 -4.56 -0.77
CA VAL A 153 4.54 -5.67 -0.83
C VAL A 153 4.26 -6.13 0.59
N VAL A 154 3.00 -6.09 0.98
CA VAL A 154 2.57 -6.42 2.34
C VAL A 154 1.56 -7.55 2.29
N ASP A 155 1.79 -8.60 3.08
CA ASP A 155 0.86 -9.71 3.25
C ASP A 155 -0.26 -9.37 4.25
N ASP A 156 -1.13 -10.34 4.56
CA ASP A 156 -2.06 -10.20 5.67
C ASP A 156 -1.33 -10.01 7.01
N TYR A 157 -2.00 -9.37 7.98
CA TYR A 157 -1.39 -9.02 9.26
C TYR A 157 -0.76 -10.22 9.99
N ARG A 158 -1.38 -11.41 9.89
CA ARG A 158 -0.89 -12.58 10.63
C ARG A 158 0.37 -13.13 10.00
N SER A 159 0.42 -13.19 8.68
CA SER A 159 1.57 -13.59 7.90
C SER A 159 2.71 -12.59 8.11
N GLU A 160 2.45 -11.30 7.90
CA GLU A 160 3.41 -10.20 8.12
C GLU A 160 4.02 -10.24 9.53
N ARG A 161 3.18 -10.35 10.57
CA ARG A 161 3.66 -10.41 11.95
C ARG A 161 4.54 -11.63 12.20
N GLN A 162 4.21 -12.78 11.62
CA GLN A 162 5.03 -13.97 11.76
C GLN A 162 6.40 -13.79 11.12
N GLU A 163 6.49 -13.12 9.96
CA GLU A 163 7.75 -12.85 9.27
C GLU A 163 8.62 -11.86 10.05
N ILE A 164 8.03 -10.77 10.52
CA ILE A 164 8.70 -9.83 11.43
C ILE A 164 9.20 -10.54 12.69
N HIS A 165 8.41 -11.43 13.31
CA HIS A 165 8.84 -12.18 14.49
C HIS A 165 9.96 -13.19 14.20
N LYS A 166 10.03 -13.75 12.99
CA LYS A 166 11.15 -14.61 12.57
C LYS A 166 12.46 -13.81 12.51
N VAL A 167 12.40 -12.54 12.07
CA VAL A 167 13.60 -11.69 11.89
C VAL A 167 13.98 -10.91 13.14
N GLN A 168 13.03 -10.19 13.72
CA GLN A 168 13.24 -9.31 14.89
C GLN A 168 13.22 -10.08 16.21
N GLY A 169 12.53 -11.23 16.26
CA GLY A 169 12.36 -12.06 17.45
C GLY A 169 10.93 -12.02 18.01
N LYS A 170 10.54 -13.09 18.72
CA LYS A 170 9.16 -13.31 19.21
C LYS A 170 8.58 -12.23 20.12
N ASN A 171 9.44 -11.44 20.76
CA ASN A 171 9.03 -10.38 21.69
C ASN A 171 9.01 -9.00 21.03
N PHE A 172 9.28 -8.91 19.72
CA PHE A 172 9.23 -7.65 19.01
C PHE A 172 7.78 -7.13 18.97
N PRO A 173 7.53 -5.89 19.44
CA PRO A 173 6.18 -5.33 19.43
C PRO A 173 5.76 -5.04 17.98
N PHE A 174 4.71 -5.73 17.53
CA PHE A 174 4.09 -5.47 16.23
C PHE A 174 2.59 -5.74 16.34
N SER A 175 1.83 -4.67 16.51
CA SER A 175 0.38 -4.66 16.60
C SER A 175 -0.27 -4.50 15.23
N PHE A 176 -1.58 -4.63 15.16
CA PHE A 176 -2.34 -4.32 13.95
C PHE A 176 -2.23 -2.83 13.56
N GLY A 177 -2.09 -1.93 14.53
CA GLY A 177 -1.83 -0.52 14.25
C GLY A 177 -0.48 -0.32 13.57
N ASP A 178 0.55 -1.05 14.02
CA ASP A 178 1.88 -1.02 13.39
C ASP A 178 1.83 -1.58 11.96
N TYR A 179 1.03 -2.63 11.73
CA TYR A 179 0.74 -3.15 10.40
C TYR A 179 0.10 -2.11 9.49
N VAL A 180 -0.96 -1.42 9.93
CA VAL A 180 -1.60 -0.35 9.14
C VAL A 180 -0.61 0.76 8.82
N VAL A 181 0.23 1.15 9.78
CA VAL A 181 1.26 2.17 9.53
C VAL A 181 2.30 1.66 8.54
N LYS A 182 2.76 0.40 8.65
CA LYS A 182 3.65 -0.20 7.65
C LYS A 182 3.00 -0.19 6.26
N THR A 183 1.73 -0.59 6.13
CA THR A 183 1.00 -0.53 4.84
C THR A 183 0.95 0.89 4.25
N LEU A 184 0.89 1.94 5.08
CA LEU A 184 0.86 3.33 4.60
C LEU A 184 2.25 3.92 4.33
N MET A 185 3.28 3.42 5.01
CA MET A 185 4.60 4.06 5.07
C MET A 185 5.74 3.24 4.47
N GLY A 186 5.60 1.93 4.27
CA GLY A 186 6.69 1.05 3.85
C GLY A 186 7.32 1.48 2.52
N SER A 187 6.49 1.78 1.51
CA SER A 187 6.96 2.32 0.22
C SER A 187 7.48 3.78 0.26
N ILE A 188 7.43 4.45 1.42
CA ILE A 188 7.77 5.88 1.59
C ILE A 188 8.97 6.06 2.53
N ASP A 189 9.08 5.26 3.58
CA ASP A 189 10.05 5.38 4.66
C ASP A 189 10.77 4.05 4.89
N ASN A 190 12.08 4.08 4.60
CA ASN A 190 13.01 2.94 4.65
C ASN A 190 13.21 2.34 6.05
N TRP A 191 12.57 2.87 7.09
CA TRP A 191 12.53 2.22 8.40
C TRP A 191 11.47 1.12 8.49
N PHE A 192 10.31 1.32 7.86
CA PHE A 192 9.20 0.35 7.90
C PHE A 192 9.39 -0.83 6.95
N ASP A 193 9.94 -0.53 5.77
CA ASP A 193 10.26 -1.48 4.71
C ASP A 193 11.06 -2.72 5.21
N PRO A 194 12.25 -2.58 5.85
CA PRO A 194 13.09 -3.72 6.19
C PRO A 194 12.64 -4.55 7.41
N LEU A 195 11.49 -4.28 8.03
CA LEU A 195 11.09 -4.88 9.32
C LEU A 195 10.96 -6.42 9.27
N ASP A 196 10.59 -6.97 8.12
CA ASP A 196 10.46 -8.40 7.85
C ASP A 196 11.69 -8.98 7.14
N GLU A 197 12.61 -8.14 6.65
CA GLU A 197 13.80 -8.59 5.91
C GLU A 197 15.08 -8.67 6.75
N ARG A 198 15.30 -7.72 7.65
CA ARG A 198 16.53 -7.61 8.44
C ARG A 198 16.30 -7.01 9.81
N ARG A 199 17.17 -7.35 10.76
CA ARG A 199 17.15 -6.75 12.10
C ARG A 199 17.38 -5.25 12.03
N VAL A 200 16.45 -4.49 12.58
CA VAL A 200 16.60 -3.05 12.75
C VAL A 200 17.32 -2.77 14.08
N THR A 201 18.42 -2.01 14.05
CA THR A 201 19.18 -1.64 15.25
C THR A 201 18.77 -0.24 15.71
N GLY A 202 18.12 -0.15 16.88
CA GLY A 202 17.76 1.12 17.53
C GLY A 202 16.32 1.58 17.33
N SER A 203 15.88 2.52 18.18
CA SER A 203 14.64 3.29 18.00
C SER A 203 14.68 4.07 16.68
N ARG A 204 13.50 4.30 16.05
CA ARG A 204 13.35 5.00 14.76
C ARG A 204 14.36 6.15 14.61
N PRO A 205 15.26 6.12 13.61
CA PRO A 205 16.19 7.22 13.37
C PRO A 205 15.43 8.52 13.13
N PRO A 206 15.90 9.67 13.62
CA PRO A 206 15.26 10.96 13.32
C PRO A 206 15.26 11.24 11.81
N ASP A 207 14.14 11.75 11.29
CA ASP A 207 13.87 11.99 9.88
C ASP A 207 15.03 12.73 9.17
N GLN A 208 15.65 12.07 8.19
CA GLN A 208 16.70 12.67 7.35
C GLN A 208 16.14 13.54 6.20
N HIS A 209 14.81 13.69 6.11
CA HIS A 209 14.15 14.51 5.08
C HIS A 209 13.72 15.91 5.55
N ALA A 210 14.13 16.35 6.74
CA ALA A 210 14.04 17.77 7.09
C ALA A 210 14.95 18.58 6.14
N HIS A 211 14.31 19.44 5.34
CA HIS A 211 14.98 20.37 4.43
C HIS A 211 16.26 20.95 5.02
N ARG A 212 17.34 20.84 4.24
CA ARG A 212 18.62 21.51 4.47
C ARG A 212 18.37 23.03 4.52
N GLY A 213 18.04 23.53 5.71
CA GLY A 213 17.92 24.95 5.98
C GLY A 213 19.24 25.62 5.60
N LYS A 214 19.16 26.60 4.71
CA LYS A 214 20.30 27.42 4.28
C LYS A 214 21.10 27.87 5.50
N LYS A 215 22.40 27.55 5.54
CA LYS A 215 23.35 28.26 6.40
C LYS A 215 23.23 29.74 6.04
N LYS A 216 22.70 30.55 6.96
CA LYS A 216 22.93 32.00 6.94
C LYS A 216 24.34 32.19 7.47
N ASP A 217 25.22 32.64 6.58
CA ASP A 217 26.56 33.06 6.94
C ASP A 217 26.49 34.20 7.96
N LYS A 218 27.25 34.04 9.04
CA LYS A 218 27.50 35.08 10.03
C LYS A 218 28.36 36.15 9.36
N CYS A 219 27.78 37.32 9.11
CA CYS A 219 28.56 38.52 8.85
C CYS A 219 29.03 39.06 10.21
N SER A 220 30.33 38.95 10.49
CA SER A 220 30.97 39.59 11.64
C SER A 220 31.36 41.00 11.24
N ILE A 221 30.98 41.96 12.08
CA ILE A 221 31.36 43.37 11.99
C ILE A 221 32.81 43.51 12.45
N SER A 222 33.59 44.24 11.66
CA SER A 222 34.69 45.10 12.10
C SER A 222 34.79 46.25 11.11
#